data_AF-A0A920N0D2-F1
#
_entry.id   AF-A0A920N0D2-F1
#
_cell.length_a   1.000
_cell.length_b   1.000
_cell.length_c   1.000
_cell.angle_alpha   90.00
_cell.angle_beta   90.00
_cell.angle_gamma   90.00
#
_symmetry.space_group_name_H-M   'P 1'
#
loop_
_entity.id
_entity.type
_entity.pdbx_description
1 polymer ?
#
loop_
_entity_poly.entity_id
_entity_poly.type
_entity_poly.pdbx_seq_one_letter_code
_entity_poly.pdbx_strand_id
1 'polypeptide(L)'
;MTNRPVSFIRDVIPAMSKVGCNAGTCHGAQKGKRGFKLSLRGYDPLYDYRALVDDLSGRRFNRSRPEQSLMLLKPTQGVPHEGGFLFDEKSRTYSVLKQWIAEGCRFDTAKRVARIEVFPKKPLLETTDSQQQLIVMAHFPEAQAAT
;
A
#
# COMPACT_ATOMS: atom_id res chain seq x y z
N MET A 1 -8.36 -12.85 2.26
CA MET A 1 -8.73 -11.87 3.30
C MET A 1 -7.65 -11.89 4.37
N THR A 2 -7.20 -10.76 4.90
CA THR A 2 -6.24 -10.75 6.00
C THR A 2 -6.97 -11.09 7.30
N ASN A 3 -6.41 -11.96 8.14
CA ASN A 3 -7.00 -12.37 9.43
C ASN A 3 -6.91 -11.26 10.52
N ARG A 4 -6.61 -10.03 10.12
CA ARG A 4 -6.51 -8.84 10.98
C ARG A 4 -6.99 -7.61 10.19
N PRO A 5 -7.42 -6.54 10.88
CA PRO A 5 -7.68 -5.26 10.25
C PRO A 5 -6.51 -4.79 9.39
N VAL A 6 -6.83 -4.17 8.26
CA VAL A 6 -5.85 -3.65 7.30
C VAL A 6 -5.28 -2.34 7.83
N SER A 7 -3.96 -2.31 7.96
CA SER A 7 -3.21 -1.12 8.38
C SER A 7 -2.97 -0.21 7.18
N PHE A 8 -3.25 1.08 7.33
CA PHE A 8 -2.92 2.05 6.28
C PHE A 8 -1.41 2.09 6.06
N ILE A 9 -0.64 2.13 7.14
CA ILE A 9 0.82 2.23 7.07
C ILE A 9 1.48 0.91 6.64
N ARG A 10 1.03 -0.25 7.16
CA ARG A 10 1.71 -1.54 6.92
C ARG A 10 1.23 -2.29 5.70
N ASP A 11 0.01 -2.03 5.23
CA ASP A 11 -0.61 -2.82 4.16
C ASP A 11 -0.95 -1.95 2.94
N VAL A 12 -1.63 -0.81 3.14
CA VAL A 12 -2.10 0.04 2.03
C VAL A 12 -0.94 0.77 1.34
N ILE A 13 -0.11 1.51 2.09
CA ILE A 13 1.04 2.23 1.51
C ILE A 13 1.98 1.28 0.76
N PRO A 14 2.39 0.12 1.30
CA PRO A 14 3.23 -0.81 0.56
C PRO A 14 2.54 -1.39 -0.68
N ALA A 15 1.24 -1.69 -0.61
CA ALA A 15 0.48 -2.17 -1.77
C ALA A 15 0.45 -1.13 -2.90
N MET A 16 0.21 0.14 -2.56
CA MET A 16 0.28 1.27 -3.51
C MET A 16 1.67 1.48 -4.10
N SER A 17 2.69 1.34 -3.26
CA SER A 17 4.09 1.52 -3.67
C SER A 17 4.55 0.41 -4.61
N LYS A 18 4.15 -0.84 -4.35
CA LYS A 18 4.45 -1.99 -5.19
C LYS A 18 3.95 -1.82 -6.63
N VAL A 19 2.77 -1.21 -6.80
CA VAL A 19 2.14 -1.02 -8.11
C VAL A 19 2.41 0.38 -8.71
N GLY A 20 3.21 1.21 -8.03
CA GLY A 20 3.70 2.48 -8.57
C GLY A 20 2.74 3.68 -8.43
N CYS A 21 1.64 3.57 -7.68
CA CYS A 21 0.69 4.69 -7.53
C CYS A 21 1.37 5.97 -7.00
N ASN A 22 2.24 5.83 -6.00
CA ASN A 22 2.99 6.91 -5.37
C ASN A 22 4.44 7.01 -5.89
N ALA A 23 4.70 6.54 -7.12
CA ALA A 23 6.00 6.69 -7.77
C ALA A 23 6.22 8.12 -8.28
N GLY A 24 7.49 8.52 -8.38
CA GLY A 24 7.90 9.86 -8.84
C GLY A 24 7.50 10.17 -10.29
N THR A 25 7.12 9.17 -11.07
CA THR A 25 6.60 9.33 -12.43
C THR A 25 5.14 9.79 -12.46
N CYS A 26 4.37 9.58 -11.38
CA CYS A 26 2.94 9.85 -11.31
C CYS A 26 2.55 10.61 -10.03
N HIS A 27 1.71 10.06 -9.14
CA HIS A 27 1.21 10.82 -7.99
C HIS A 27 2.29 11.12 -6.94
N GLY A 28 3.38 10.36 -6.91
CA GLY A 28 4.56 10.66 -6.09
C GLY A 28 5.50 11.70 -6.69
N ALA A 29 5.19 12.27 -7.86
CA ALA A 29 5.95 13.36 -8.45
C ALA A 29 5.92 14.60 -7.57
N GLN A 30 6.94 15.48 -7.69
CA GLN A 30 7.03 16.71 -6.90
C GLN A 30 5.75 17.58 -6.96
N LYS A 31 5.07 17.62 -8.11
CA LYS A 31 3.79 18.33 -8.32
C LYS A 31 2.56 17.40 -8.34
N GLY A 32 2.74 16.09 -8.12
CA GLY A 32 1.70 15.09 -8.37
C GLY A 32 1.23 15.05 -9.83
N LYS A 33 0.03 14.53 -10.06
CA LYS A 33 -0.63 14.51 -11.38
C LYS A 33 -2.10 14.88 -11.25
N ARG A 34 -2.58 15.76 -12.14
CA ARG A 34 -3.99 16.17 -12.24
C ARG A 34 -4.61 16.58 -10.89
N GLY A 35 -3.87 17.38 -10.12
CA GLY A 35 -4.32 17.85 -8.81
C GLY A 35 -4.31 16.81 -7.69
N PHE A 36 -3.78 15.60 -7.93
CA PHE A 36 -3.64 14.57 -6.90
C PHE A 36 -2.16 14.23 -6.67
N LYS A 37 -1.69 14.46 -5.45
CA LYS A 37 -0.30 14.27 -5.04
C LYS A 37 -0.22 13.41 -3.79
N LEU A 38 0.64 12.41 -3.86
CA LEU A 38 1.09 11.58 -2.77
C LEU A 38 2.57 11.87 -2.48
N SER A 39 3.01 11.53 -1.29
CA SER A 39 4.40 11.48 -0.89
C SER A 39 5.13 10.41 -1.72
N LEU A 40 6.39 10.67 -2.06
CA LEU A 40 7.19 9.76 -2.86
C LEU A 40 7.36 8.43 -2.12
N ARG A 41 6.84 7.33 -2.69
CA ARG A 41 6.91 5.97 -2.12
C ARG A 41 6.41 5.86 -0.67
N GLY A 42 5.47 6.72 -0.26
CA GLY A 42 4.85 6.61 1.06
C GLY A 42 5.69 7.19 2.20
N TYR A 43 6.61 8.10 1.89
CA TYR A 43 7.51 8.75 2.85
C TYR A 43 6.77 9.46 4.00
N ASP A 44 5.61 10.07 3.71
CA ASP A 44 4.77 10.75 4.72
C ASP A 44 3.37 10.12 4.73
N PRO A 45 3.13 9.13 5.62
CA PRO A 45 1.84 8.46 5.72
C PRO A 45 0.68 9.39 6.10
N LEU A 46 0.91 10.40 6.93
CA LEU A 46 -0.17 11.28 7.37
C LEU A 46 -0.59 12.20 6.21
N TYR A 47 0.38 12.72 5.47
CA TYR A 47 0.11 13.47 4.23
C TYR A 47 -0.66 12.62 3.22
N ASP A 48 -0.22 11.38 2.97
CA ASP A 48 -0.88 10.48 2.02
C ASP A 48 -2.30 10.12 2.42
N TYR A 49 -2.51 9.88 3.71
CA TYR A 49 -3.84 9.61 4.24
C TYR A 49 -4.79 10.78 3.99
N ARG A 50 -4.35 12.00 4.33
CA ARG A 50 -5.15 13.23 4.10
C ARG A 50 -5.43 13.45 2.62
N ALA A 51 -4.43 13.27 1.76
CA ALA A 51 -4.60 13.40 0.31
C ALA A 51 -5.57 12.36 -0.28
N LEU A 52 -5.65 11.17 0.30
CA LEU A 52 -6.57 10.13 -0.12
C LEU A 52 -8.00 10.36 0.42
N VAL A 53 -8.11 10.57 1.73
CA VAL A 53 -9.38 10.46 2.46
C VAL A 53 -10.05 11.82 2.65
N ASP A 54 -9.28 12.87 2.90
CA ASP A 54 -9.81 14.19 3.26
C ASP A 54 -9.95 15.12 2.04
N ASP A 55 -9.05 14.98 1.06
CA ASP A 55 -9.04 15.82 -0.14
C ASP A 55 -10.24 15.55 -1.07
N LEU A 56 -10.73 16.60 -1.74
CA LEU A 56 -11.90 16.58 -2.66
C LEU A 56 -13.19 15.97 -2.07
N SER A 57 -13.45 16.22 -0.77
CA SER A 57 -14.66 15.82 -0.06
C SER A 57 -14.88 14.29 0.02
N GLY A 58 -13.80 13.50 0.05
CA GLY A 58 -13.89 12.04 0.25
C GLY A 58 -14.46 11.26 -0.94
N ARG A 59 -14.70 11.91 -2.10
CA ARG A 59 -15.36 11.30 -3.28
C ARG A 59 -14.55 10.19 -3.96
N ARG A 60 -13.29 9.97 -3.53
CA ARG A 60 -12.44 8.89 -4.05
C ARG A 60 -12.81 7.52 -3.50
N PHE A 61 -13.51 7.49 -2.37
CA PHE A 61 -13.87 6.28 -1.65
C PHE A 61 -15.37 6.13 -1.46
N ASN A 62 -15.90 5.02 -1.95
CA ASN A 62 -17.24 4.57 -1.63
C ASN A 62 -17.13 3.48 -0.55
N ARG A 63 -17.32 3.85 0.72
CA ARG A 63 -17.18 2.91 1.85
C ARG A 63 -18.30 1.85 1.89
N SER A 64 -19.50 2.22 1.41
CA SER A 64 -20.63 1.29 1.30
C SER A 64 -20.51 0.29 0.15
N ARG A 65 -19.81 0.68 -0.93
CA ARG A 65 -19.56 -0.13 -2.13
C ARG A 65 -18.09 0.00 -2.53
N PRO A 66 -17.17 -0.64 -1.78
CA PRO A 66 -15.73 -0.47 -1.96
C PRO A 66 -15.25 -0.59 -3.40
N GLU A 67 -15.77 -1.55 -4.16
CA GLU A 67 -15.48 -1.79 -5.57
C GLU A 67 -15.77 -0.61 -6.50
N GLN A 68 -16.67 0.30 -6.11
CA GLN A 68 -16.98 1.52 -6.88
C GLN A 68 -16.07 2.71 -6.52
N SER A 69 -15.10 2.51 -5.63
CA SER A 69 -14.14 3.56 -5.28
C SER A 69 -13.21 3.85 -6.45
N LEU A 70 -12.95 5.12 -6.73
CA LEU A 70 -11.97 5.53 -7.76
C LEU A 70 -10.57 4.97 -7.46
N MET A 71 -10.26 4.75 -6.18
CA MET A 71 -9.02 4.09 -5.74
C MET A 71 -8.85 2.68 -6.33
N LEU A 72 -9.95 1.98 -6.64
CA LEU A 72 -9.91 0.65 -7.27
C LEU A 72 -10.17 0.75 -8.77
N LEU A 73 -11.17 1.54 -9.19
CA LEU A 73 -11.59 1.60 -10.59
C LEU A 73 -10.53 2.19 -11.53
N LYS A 74 -9.72 3.16 -11.07
CA LYS A 74 -8.64 3.74 -11.88
C LYS A 74 -7.55 2.71 -12.19
N PRO A 75 -6.91 2.07 -11.19
CA PRO A 75 -5.83 1.12 -11.46
C PRO A 75 -6.28 -0.20 -12.10
N THR A 76 -7.55 -0.62 -11.95
CA THR A 76 -8.10 -1.80 -12.67
C THR A 76 -8.67 -1.45 -14.05
N GLN A 77 -8.60 -0.18 -14.47
CA GLN A 77 -9.22 0.33 -15.70
C GLN A 77 -10.75 0.17 -15.79
N GLY A 78 -11.46 0.00 -14.67
CA GLY A 78 -12.92 0.16 -14.64
C GLY A 78 -13.38 1.58 -15.02
N VAL A 79 -12.49 2.58 -14.91
CA VAL A 79 -12.64 3.92 -15.49
C VAL A 79 -11.30 4.42 -16.07
N PRO A 80 -11.29 5.41 -16.99
CA PRO A 80 -10.06 5.87 -17.62
C PRO A 80 -8.99 6.35 -16.64
N HIS A 81 -7.77 5.82 -16.77
CA HIS A 81 -6.62 6.16 -15.94
C HIS A 81 -5.37 6.27 -16.82
N GLU A 82 -4.73 7.45 -16.82
CA GLU A 82 -3.51 7.68 -17.62
C GLU A 82 -2.33 6.84 -17.16
N GLY A 83 -2.29 6.44 -15.89
CA GLY A 83 -1.28 5.51 -15.38
C GLY A 83 -1.44 4.07 -15.88
N GLY A 84 -2.46 3.80 -16.71
CA GLY A 84 -2.72 2.49 -17.28
C GLY A 84 -3.32 1.50 -16.29
N PHE A 85 -3.31 0.22 -16.70
CA PHE A 85 -3.67 -0.93 -15.89
C PHE A 85 -2.51 -1.30 -14.96
N LEU A 86 -2.78 -1.41 -13.67
CA LEU A 86 -1.77 -1.68 -12.64
C LEU A 86 -1.95 -3.04 -11.95
N PHE A 87 -3.21 -3.50 -11.79
CA PHE A 87 -3.54 -4.79 -11.19
C PHE A 87 -5.00 -5.17 -11.47
N ASP A 88 -5.31 -6.46 -11.46
CA ASP A 88 -6.69 -6.97 -11.58
C ASP A 88 -7.40 -7.12 -10.21
N GLU A 89 -8.70 -7.41 -10.26
CA GLU A 89 -9.56 -7.62 -9.09
C GLU A 89 -9.23 -8.89 -8.29
N LYS A 90 -8.50 -9.84 -8.86
CA LYS A 90 -8.06 -11.08 -8.19
C LYS A 90 -6.76 -10.87 -7.43
N SER A 91 -6.06 -9.76 -7.66
CA SER A 91 -4.78 -9.46 -7.04
C SER A 91 -4.89 -9.26 -5.52
N ARG A 92 -3.79 -9.57 -4.83
CA ARG A 92 -3.64 -9.25 -3.40
C ARG A 92 -3.76 -7.75 -3.13
N THR A 93 -3.22 -6.91 -4.01
CA THR A 93 -3.30 -5.45 -3.92
C THR A 93 -4.75 -4.99 -3.90
N TYR A 94 -5.57 -5.46 -4.86
CA TYR A 94 -6.99 -5.13 -4.91
C TYR A 94 -7.69 -5.56 -3.62
N SER A 95 -7.45 -6.79 -3.15
CA SER A 95 -8.07 -7.31 -1.93
C SER A 95 -7.73 -6.48 -0.69
N VAL A 96 -6.47 -6.06 -0.52
CA VAL A 96 -6.01 -5.23 0.61
C VAL A 96 -6.68 -3.86 0.58
N LEU A 97 -6.66 -3.19 -0.58
CA LEU A 97 -7.26 -1.87 -0.74
C LEU A 97 -8.79 -1.92 -0.53
N LYS A 98 -9.46 -2.91 -1.12
CA LYS A 98 -10.90 -3.12 -0.95
C LYS A 98 -11.28 -3.36 0.51
N GLN A 99 -10.53 -4.20 1.21
CA GLN A 99 -10.79 -4.49 2.62
C GLN A 99 -10.59 -3.25 3.49
N TRP A 100 -9.52 -2.47 3.29
CA TRP A 100 -9.30 -1.22 4.02
C TRP A 100 -10.43 -0.20 3.82
N ILE A 101 -10.95 -0.09 2.58
CA ILE A 101 -12.08 0.78 2.28
C ILE A 101 -13.35 0.30 3.01
N ALA A 102 -13.61 -1.01 2.99
CA ALA A 102 -14.74 -1.62 3.69
C ALA A 102 -14.65 -1.45 5.22
N GLU A 103 -13.43 -1.42 5.77
CA GLU A 103 -13.16 -1.17 7.20
C GLU A 103 -13.28 0.32 7.59
N GLY A 104 -13.59 1.19 6.62
CA GLY A 104 -13.89 2.61 6.84
C GLY A 104 -12.74 3.57 6.56
N CYS A 105 -11.72 3.15 5.79
CA CYS A 105 -10.53 3.93 5.48
C CYS A 105 -9.83 4.44 6.75
N ARG A 106 -9.65 3.59 7.77
CA ARG A 106 -9.09 4.01 9.06
C ARG A 106 -7.61 4.36 8.92
N PHE A 107 -7.19 5.45 9.56
CA PHE A 107 -5.77 5.71 9.80
C PHE A 107 -5.33 4.97 11.05
N ASP A 108 -4.11 4.46 11.07
CA ASP A 108 -3.54 3.78 12.20
C ASP A 108 -2.11 4.24 12.49
N THR A 109 -1.70 4.14 13.75
CA THR A 109 -0.31 4.30 14.15
C THR A 109 0.37 2.94 14.12
N ALA A 110 1.24 2.72 13.13
CA ALA A 110 2.02 1.50 13.07
C ALA A 110 3.35 1.65 13.79
N LYS A 111 3.63 0.74 14.72
CA LYS A 111 4.99 0.60 15.29
C LYS A 111 5.97 0.33 14.17
N ARG A 112 7.10 1.04 14.19
CA ARG A 112 8.22 0.83 13.27
C ARG A 112 8.81 -0.56 13.48
N VAL A 113 9.41 -1.09 12.42
CA VAL A 113 10.17 -2.34 12.48
C VAL A 113 11.36 -2.11 13.42
N ALA A 114 11.50 -2.96 14.44
CA ALA A 114 12.61 -2.91 15.38
C ALA A 114 13.84 -3.65 14.84
N ARG A 115 13.62 -4.76 14.12
CA ARG A 115 14.69 -5.58 13.55
C ARG A 115 14.23 -6.27 12.27
N ILE A 116 15.13 -6.45 11.32
CA ILE A 116 14.91 -7.29 10.14
C ILE A 116 15.88 -8.46 10.20
N GLU A 117 15.39 -9.65 9.87
CA GLU A 117 16.20 -10.84 9.70
C GLU A 117 16.00 -11.42 8.30
N VAL A 118 17.11 -11.74 7.64
CA VAL A 118 17.09 -12.36 6.30
C VAL A 118 17.62 -13.77 6.40
N PHE A 119 16.97 -14.71 5.71
CA PHE A 119 17.35 -16.11 5.65
C PHE A 119 17.43 -16.61 4.19
N PRO A 120 18.34 -17.56 3.89
CA PRO A 120 19.34 -18.12 4.80
C PRO A 120 20.43 -17.10 5.15
N LYS A 121 20.98 -17.18 6.38
CA LYS A 121 22.01 -16.21 6.88
C LYS A 121 23.31 -16.26 6.07
N LYS A 122 23.59 -17.40 5.44
CA LYS A 122 24.75 -17.66 4.59
C LYS A 122 24.28 -18.42 3.35
N PRO A 123 23.76 -17.72 2.33
CA PRO A 123 23.39 -18.37 1.08
C PRO A 123 24.64 -18.88 0.37
N LEU A 124 24.58 -20.08 -0.18
CA LEU A 124 25.61 -20.62 -1.07
C LEU A 124 25.05 -20.64 -2.49
N LEU A 125 25.68 -19.89 -3.38
CA LEU A 125 25.38 -19.90 -4.81
C LEU A 125 26.55 -20.59 -5.51
N GLU A 126 26.29 -21.70 -6.19
CA GLU A 126 27.34 -22.52 -6.82
C GLU A 126 27.78 -21.95 -8.17
N THR A 127 26.88 -21.27 -8.87
CA THR A 127 27.11 -20.68 -10.18
C THR A 127 26.58 -19.25 -10.26
N THR A 128 27.02 -18.50 -11.26
CA THR A 128 26.51 -17.14 -11.54
C THR A 128 25.03 -17.09 -11.90
N ASP A 129 24.47 -18.20 -12.39
CA ASP A 129 23.06 -18.32 -12.77
C ASP A 129 22.18 -18.87 -11.63
N SER A 130 22.78 -19.21 -10.48
CA SER A 130 22.08 -19.75 -9.33
C SER A 130 21.12 -18.71 -8.73
N GLN A 131 19.89 -19.14 -8.42
CA GLN A 131 18.90 -18.33 -7.73
C GLN A 131 18.68 -18.84 -6.29
N GLN A 132 18.65 -17.92 -5.33
CA GLN A 132 18.33 -18.23 -3.93
C GLN A 132 17.06 -17.49 -3.52
N GLN A 133 16.08 -18.24 -3.03
CA GLN A 133 14.94 -17.64 -2.36
C GLN A 133 15.36 -17.08 -0.99
N LEU A 134 15.03 -15.81 -0.74
CA LEU A 134 15.24 -15.16 0.55
C LEU A 134 13.92 -15.06 1.31
N ILE A 135 13.99 -15.29 2.62
CA ILE A 135 12.91 -15.00 3.57
C ILE A 135 13.35 -13.77 4.37
N VAL A 136 12.52 -12.73 4.37
CA VAL A 136 12.73 -11.52 5.16
C VAL A 136 11.67 -11.45 6.25
N MET A 137 12.11 -11.54 7.50
CA MET A 137 11.27 -11.43 8.69
C MET A 137 11.47 -10.07 9.33
N ALA A 138 10.37 -9.33 9.52
CA ALA A 138 10.37 -8.07 10.25
C ALA A 138 9.83 -8.29 11.67
N HIS A 139 10.61 -7.89 12.68
CA HIS A 139 10.24 -7.90 14.07
C HIS A 139 9.71 -6.54 14.48
N PHE A 140 8.53 -6.51 15.06
CA PHE A 140 7.91 -5.30 15.61
C PHE A 140 7.99 -5.33 17.14
N PRO A 141 8.09 -4.18 17.81
CA PRO A 141 8.00 -4.14 19.27
C PRO A 141 6.64 -4.68 19.73
N GLU A 142 6.62 -5.57 20.71
CA GLU A 142 5.37 -6.09 21.29
C GLU A 142 4.51 -4.97 21.86
N ALA A 143 3.18 -5.13 21.82
CA ALA A 143 2.28 -4.24 22.55
C ALA A 143 2.50 -4.45 24.04
N GLN A 144 2.89 -3.41 24.77
CA GLN A 144 2.82 -3.44 26.23
C GLN A 144 1.33 -3.48 26.56
N ALA A 145 0.88 -4.56 27.22
CA ALA A 145 -0.47 -4.59 27.78
C ALA A 145 -0.57 -3.41 28.75
N ALA A 146 -1.50 -2.50 28.49
CA ALA A 146 -1.82 -1.47 29.47
C ALA A 146 -2.41 -2.18 30.69
N THR A 147 -1.69 -2.11 31.81
CA THR A 147 -2.18 -2.43 33.14
C THR A 147 -3.18 -1.37 33.59
#